data_AF-A0A7W8GEE6-F1
#
_entry.id   AF-A0A7W8GEE6-F1
#
_cell.length_a   1.000
_cell.length_b   1.000
_cell.length_c   1.000
_cell.angle_alpha   90.00
_cell.angle_beta   90.00
_cell.angle_gamma   90.00
#
_symmetry.space_group_name_H-M   'P 1'
#
loop_
_entity.id
_entity.type
_entity.pdbx_description
1 polymer ?
#
loop_
_entity_poly.entity_id
_entity_poly.type
_entity_poly.pdbx_seq_one_letter_code
_entity_poly.pdbx_strand_id
1 'polypeptide(L)'
;MAKLNVGPYVASLKTSPAQVRDRAAFLDRARLRDEVPQVAGMPLVGLGGSCGKPAFLLPYLIRWDETNTRALEAVAAEFGCFVEYGAYPHLKLEDGGQEIAAVQDWANMAMVFVRPGYERGEEVLTQLADALRPA
;
A
#
# COMPACT_ATOMS: atom_id res chain seq x y z
N MET A 1 -31.31 3.23 -7.19
CA MET A 1 -29.99 2.59 -7.41
C MET A 1 -29.58 1.87 -6.13
N ALA A 2 -29.25 0.58 -6.21
CA ALA A 2 -28.63 -0.11 -5.08
C ALA A 2 -27.25 0.51 -4.81
N LYS A 3 -26.95 0.87 -3.56
CA LYS A 3 -25.64 1.42 -3.18
C LYS A 3 -24.59 0.30 -3.22
N LEU A 4 -23.34 0.65 -3.55
CA LEU A 4 -22.22 -0.29 -3.42
C LEU A 4 -22.05 -0.72 -1.96
N ASN A 5 -22.30 -1.99 -1.66
CA ASN A 5 -22.23 -2.54 -0.30
C ASN A 5 -20.81 -2.98 0.11
N VAL A 6 -19.80 -2.16 -0.19
CA VAL A 6 -18.40 -2.40 0.22
C VAL A 6 -17.87 -1.34 1.19
N GLY A 7 -18.68 -0.32 1.50
CA GLY A 7 -18.31 0.77 2.40
C GLY A 7 -17.80 0.30 3.77
N PRO A 8 -18.51 -0.61 4.48
CA PRO A 8 -18.04 -1.13 5.77
C PRO A 8 -16.70 -1.87 5.66
N TYR A 9 -16.51 -2.69 4.62
CA TYR A 9 -15.24 -3.38 4.36
C TYR A 9 -14.10 -2.38 4.11
N VAL A 10 -14.30 -1.42 3.22
CA VAL A 10 -13.29 -0.38 2.93
C VAL A 10 -12.97 0.45 4.18
N ALA A 11 -13.96 0.73 5.03
CA ALA A 11 -13.75 1.43 6.30
C ALA A 11 -12.90 0.61 7.28
N SER A 12 -13.09 -0.72 7.34
CA SER A 12 -12.31 -1.61 8.21
C SER A 12 -10.82 -1.69 7.85
N LEU A 13 -10.45 -1.39 6.60
CA LEU A 13 -9.06 -1.33 6.16
C LEU A 13 -8.36 -0.02 6.60
N LYS A 14 -9.12 1.03 6.89
CA LYS A 14 -8.57 2.34 7.25
C LYS A 14 -8.11 2.37 8.71
N THR A 15 -7.24 3.33 9.00
CA THR A 15 -6.71 3.57 10.35
C THR A 15 -6.97 5.00 10.79
N SER A 16 -6.80 5.26 12.08
CA SER A 16 -6.81 6.62 12.63
C SER A 16 -5.44 7.29 12.47
N PRO A 17 -5.34 8.63 12.44
CA PRO A 17 -4.06 9.33 12.41
C PRO A 17 -3.11 8.94 13.57
N ALA A 18 -3.66 8.58 14.73
CA ALA A 18 -2.86 8.15 15.89
C ALA A 18 -2.20 6.78 15.69
N GLN A 19 -2.73 5.94 14.80
CA GLN A 19 -2.27 4.57 14.56
C GLN A 19 -1.66 4.40 13.16
N VAL A 20 -1.46 5.49 12.42
CA VAL A 20 -0.95 5.41 11.05
C VAL A 20 0.50 4.94 10.99
N ARG A 21 1.26 5.03 12.09
CA ARG A 21 2.61 4.46 12.19
C ARG A 21 2.67 3.14 12.98
N ASP A 22 1.51 2.59 13.37
CA ASP A 22 1.44 1.32 14.08
C ASP A 22 1.44 0.15 13.09
N ARG A 23 2.63 -0.46 12.94
CA ARG A 23 2.85 -1.60 12.06
C ARG A 23 2.06 -2.84 12.48
N ALA A 24 1.96 -3.12 13.78
CA ALA A 24 1.25 -4.29 14.27
C ALA A 24 -0.25 -4.19 13.97
N ALA A 25 -0.84 -3.02 14.25
CA ALA A 25 -2.24 -2.76 13.91
C ALA A 25 -2.48 -2.86 12.39
N PHE A 26 -1.50 -2.48 11.57
CA PHE A 26 -1.59 -2.64 10.12
C PHE A 26 -1.57 -4.10 9.67
N LEU A 27 -0.67 -4.92 10.22
CA LEU A 27 -0.61 -6.34 9.88
C LEU A 27 -1.92 -7.05 10.22
N ASP A 28 -2.58 -6.70 11.33
CA ASP A 28 -3.89 -7.23 11.67
C ASP A 28 -4.96 -6.85 10.64
N ARG A 29 -4.99 -5.58 10.20
CA ARG A 29 -5.91 -5.12 9.14
C ARG A 29 -5.59 -5.74 7.78
N ALA A 30 -4.32 -5.97 7.47
CA ALA A 30 -3.90 -6.49 6.18
C ALA A 30 -4.48 -7.88 5.88
N ARG A 31 -4.68 -8.70 6.92
CA ARG A 31 -5.30 -10.03 6.82
C ARG A 31 -6.75 -9.99 6.30
N LEU A 32 -7.45 -8.87 6.44
CA LEU A 32 -8.80 -8.71 5.89
C LEU A 32 -8.81 -8.80 4.35
N ARG A 33 -7.67 -8.60 3.69
CA ARG A 33 -7.52 -8.70 2.23
C ARG A 33 -7.40 -10.14 1.73
N ASP A 34 -7.37 -11.14 2.62
CA ASP A 34 -7.43 -12.55 2.22
C ASP A 34 -8.83 -12.94 1.73
N GLU A 35 -9.88 -12.28 2.24
CA GLU A 35 -11.27 -12.51 1.89
C GLU A 35 -11.93 -11.22 1.38
N VAL A 36 -11.81 -10.99 0.06
CA VAL A 36 -12.29 -9.75 -0.56
C VAL A 36 -13.74 -9.87 -1.02
N PRO A 37 -14.59 -8.86 -0.76
CA PRO A 37 -15.99 -8.91 -1.19
C PRO A 37 -16.12 -8.82 -2.71
N GLN A 38 -17.20 -9.38 -3.22
CA GLN A 38 -17.64 -9.21 -4.60
C GLN A 38 -18.88 -8.34 -4.67
N VAL A 39 -18.98 -7.52 -5.70
CA VAL A 39 -20.19 -6.74 -6.02
C VAL A 39 -20.56 -6.99 -7.47
N ALA A 40 -21.82 -7.36 -7.72
CA ALA A 40 -22.31 -7.71 -9.05
C ALA A 40 -21.42 -8.76 -9.76
N GLY A 41 -20.92 -9.76 -9.01
CA GLY A 41 -20.07 -10.83 -9.52
C GLY A 41 -18.62 -10.43 -9.82
N MET A 42 -18.23 -9.18 -9.52
CA MET A 42 -16.87 -8.68 -9.71
C MET A 42 -16.15 -8.60 -8.37
N PRO A 43 -14.95 -9.19 -8.22
CA PRO A 43 -14.16 -9.01 -7.02
C PRO A 43 -13.69 -7.56 -6.91
N LEU A 44 -13.70 -7.03 -5.68
CA LEU A 44 -12.91 -5.83 -5.40
C LEU A 44 -11.45 -6.20 -5.62
N VAL A 45 -10.71 -5.41 -6.39
CA VAL A 45 -9.30 -5.68 -6.79
C VAL A 45 -8.29 -4.70 -6.21
N GLY A 46 -8.75 -3.84 -5.31
CA GLY A 46 -7.93 -2.79 -4.72
C GLY A 46 -8.74 -1.59 -4.28
N LEU A 47 -8.02 -0.64 -3.69
CA LEU A 47 -8.50 0.70 -3.39
C LEU A 47 -7.88 1.68 -4.37
N GLY A 48 -8.65 2.71 -4.75
CA GLY A 48 -8.16 3.77 -5.61
C GLY A 48 -6.89 4.43 -5.05
N GLY A 49 -5.92 4.66 -5.93
CA GLY A 49 -4.68 5.36 -5.60
C GLY A 49 -4.90 6.83 -5.24
N SER A 50 -4.08 7.32 -4.32
CA SER A 50 -4.04 8.72 -3.88
C SER A 50 -3.58 9.64 -5.04
N CYS A 51 -4.46 10.53 -5.50
CA CYS A 51 -4.12 11.72 -6.30
C CYS A 51 -3.55 11.52 -7.72
N GLY A 52 -3.91 10.46 -8.44
CA GLY A 52 -3.55 10.31 -9.87
C GLY A 52 -2.10 9.83 -10.13
N LYS A 53 -1.45 9.23 -9.13
CA LYS A 53 -0.15 8.57 -9.31
C LYS A 53 -0.30 7.38 -10.30
N PRO A 54 0.62 7.21 -11.27
CA PRO A 54 0.69 6.00 -12.07
C PRO A 54 0.83 4.79 -11.16
N ALA A 55 0.14 3.72 -11.52
CA ALA A 55 0.20 2.43 -10.85
C ALA A 55 1.01 1.45 -11.71
N PHE A 56 1.91 0.73 -11.08
CA PHE A 56 2.76 -0.29 -11.70
C PHE A 56 2.45 -1.65 -11.07
N LEU A 57 2.12 -2.63 -11.89
CA LEU A 57 1.86 -3.99 -11.45
C LEU A 57 3.17 -4.69 -11.10
N LEU A 58 3.26 -5.30 -9.92
CA LEU A 58 4.36 -6.19 -9.58
C LEU A 58 4.14 -7.58 -10.19
N PRO A 59 5.21 -8.28 -10.61
CA PRO A 59 5.10 -9.60 -11.25
C PRO A 59 4.78 -10.73 -10.25
N TYR A 60 4.50 -10.41 -8.99
CA TYR A 60 4.23 -11.32 -7.89
C TYR A 60 3.24 -10.69 -6.90
N LEU A 61 2.69 -11.51 -6.01
CA LEU A 61 1.84 -11.03 -4.91
C LEU A 61 2.69 -10.68 -3.69
N ILE A 62 2.22 -9.70 -2.91
CA ILE A 62 2.77 -9.36 -1.60
C ILE A 62 1.75 -9.79 -0.55
N ARG A 63 2.22 -10.38 0.55
CA ARG A 63 1.43 -10.61 1.77
C ARG A 63 2.15 -9.97 2.93
N TRP A 64 1.61 -8.90 3.49
CA TRP A 64 2.33 -8.17 4.54
C TRP A 64 2.54 -9.04 5.78
N ASP A 65 3.80 -9.07 6.21
CA ASP A 65 4.27 -9.68 7.44
C ASP A 65 5.35 -8.78 8.07
N GLU A 66 5.91 -9.19 9.21
CA GLU A 66 6.98 -8.43 9.86
C GLU A 66 8.24 -8.29 8.98
N THR A 67 8.52 -9.25 8.10
CA THR A 67 9.73 -9.26 7.29
C THR A 67 9.66 -8.19 6.20
N ASN A 68 8.60 -8.22 5.39
CA ASN A 68 8.47 -7.29 4.27
C ASN A 68 8.03 -5.88 4.70
N THR A 69 7.37 -5.72 5.85
CA THR A 69 7.14 -4.39 6.42
C THR A 69 8.44 -3.73 6.88
N ARG A 70 9.38 -4.49 7.45
CA ARG A 70 10.73 -3.99 7.75
C ARG A 70 11.55 -3.72 6.50
N ALA A 71 11.44 -4.57 5.48
CA ALA A 71 12.09 -4.31 4.19
C ALA A 71 11.57 -3.01 3.55
N LEU A 72 10.26 -2.78 3.61
CA LEU A 72 9.64 -1.53 3.18
C LEU A 72 10.16 -0.32 3.96
N GLU A 73 10.25 -0.41 5.29
CA GLU A 73 10.80 0.64 6.16
C GLU A 73 12.27 0.94 5.82
N ALA A 74 13.08 -0.08 5.52
CA ALA A 74 14.47 0.08 5.12
C ALA A 74 14.57 0.85 3.80
N VAL A 75 13.79 0.47 2.77
CA VAL A 75 13.73 1.22 1.51
C VAL A 75 13.28 2.66 1.77
N ALA A 76 12.24 2.87 2.58
CA ALA A 76 11.77 4.22 2.92
C ALA A 76 12.90 5.07 3.51
N ALA A 77 13.69 4.53 4.44
CA ALA A 77 14.81 5.23 5.06
C ALA A 77 15.89 5.65 4.04
N GLU A 78 16.18 4.83 3.03
CA GLU A 78 17.13 5.16 1.95
C GLU A 78 16.70 6.37 1.10
N PHE A 79 15.39 6.64 1.04
CA PHE A 79 14.82 7.81 0.36
C PHE A 79 14.45 8.96 1.31
N GLY A 80 14.91 8.92 2.57
CA GLY A 80 14.59 9.93 3.57
C GLY A 80 13.08 10.00 3.87
N CYS A 81 12.42 8.85 3.88
CA CYS A 81 10.99 8.70 4.12
C CYS A 81 10.69 7.93 5.39
N PHE A 82 9.53 8.21 5.98
CA PHE A 82 8.84 7.31 6.89
C PHE A 82 7.70 6.59 6.18
N VAL A 83 7.26 5.47 6.77
CA VAL A 83 6.10 4.71 6.30
C VAL A 83 4.85 5.09 7.10
N GLU A 84 3.76 5.39 6.39
CA GLU A 84 2.42 5.45 6.93
C GLU A 84 1.62 4.23 6.51
N TYR A 85 1.21 3.43 7.49
CA TYR A 85 0.38 2.26 7.36
C TYR A 85 -1.12 2.58 7.40
N GLY A 86 -1.59 3.27 6.36
CA GLY A 86 -3.01 3.57 6.13
C GLY A 86 -3.83 2.33 5.76
N ALA A 87 -4.62 2.46 4.70
CA ALA A 87 -5.31 1.31 4.11
C ALA A 87 -4.38 0.41 3.29
N TYR A 88 -3.21 0.93 2.92
CA TYR A 88 -2.03 0.25 2.41
C TYR A 88 -0.82 1.16 2.75
N PRO A 89 0.45 0.69 2.71
CA PRO A 89 1.58 1.52 3.10
C PRO A 89 1.89 2.67 2.12
N HIS A 90 2.22 3.85 2.66
CA HIS A 90 2.64 5.03 1.93
C HIS A 90 4.03 5.47 2.40
N LEU A 91 4.94 5.75 1.45
CA LEU A 91 6.24 6.36 1.72
C LEU A 91 6.09 7.88 1.65
N LYS A 92 6.41 8.55 2.75
CA LYS A 92 6.34 10.00 2.88
C LYS A 92 7.68 10.57 3.29
N LEU A 93 8.13 11.62 2.61
CA LEU A 93 9.35 12.34 2.97
C LEU A 93 9.27 12.82 4.43
N GLU A 94 10.36 12.62 5.17
CA GLU A 94 10.51 13.16 6.53
C GLU A 94 10.40 14.69 6.53
N ASP A 95 10.92 15.32 5.47
CA ASP A 95 10.72 16.75 5.23
C ASP A 95 9.37 17.00 4.52
N GLY A 96 8.48 17.75 5.17
CA GLY A 96 7.20 18.19 4.62
C GLY A 96 6.12 17.11 4.44
N GLY A 97 6.41 15.83 4.71
CA GLY A 97 5.40 14.76 4.69
C GLY A 97 4.84 14.42 3.31
N GLN A 98 5.53 14.82 2.24
CA GLN A 98 5.07 14.56 0.87
C GLN A 98 5.11 13.06 0.58
N GLU A 99 3.97 12.49 0.21
CA GLU A 99 3.89 11.11 -0.28
C GLU A 99 4.56 10.98 -1.65
N ILE A 100 5.59 10.12 -1.75
CA ILE A 100 6.32 9.85 -2.99
C ILE A 100 5.92 8.52 -3.62
N ALA A 101 5.51 7.54 -2.81
CA ALA A 101 5.08 6.24 -3.29
C ALA A 101 4.07 5.59 -2.33
N ALA A 102 3.36 4.58 -2.82
CA ALA A 102 2.54 3.71 -1.99
C ALA A 102 2.53 2.28 -2.56
N VAL A 103 2.50 1.28 -1.69
CA VAL A 103 2.49 -0.13 -2.10
C VAL A 103 1.16 -0.73 -1.70
N GLN A 104 0.42 -1.29 -2.64
CA GLN A 104 -0.86 -1.91 -2.37
C GLN A 104 -0.77 -3.40 -2.62
N ASP A 105 -0.99 -4.18 -1.58
CA ASP A 105 -1.25 -5.61 -1.67
C ASP A 105 -2.74 -5.87 -1.82
N TRP A 106 -3.07 -6.88 -2.61
CA TRP A 106 -4.42 -7.39 -2.72
C TRP A 106 -4.40 -8.90 -2.93
N ALA A 107 -5.57 -9.53 -2.80
CA ALA A 107 -5.71 -10.98 -2.94
C ALA A 107 -5.17 -11.53 -4.29
N ASN A 108 -5.24 -10.74 -5.35
CA ASN A 108 -4.96 -11.16 -6.73
C ASN A 108 -3.95 -10.27 -7.48
N MET A 109 -3.45 -9.20 -6.87
CA MET A 109 -2.40 -8.35 -7.46
C MET A 109 -1.66 -7.58 -6.38
N ALA A 110 -0.44 -7.14 -6.69
CA ALA A 110 0.27 -6.13 -5.92
C ALA A 110 0.70 -5.00 -6.85
N MET A 111 0.57 -3.76 -6.39
CA MET A 111 0.84 -2.57 -7.18
C MET A 111 1.69 -1.58 -6.40
N VAL A 112 2.57 -0.87 -7.11
CA VAL A 112 3.28 0.30 -6.58
C VAL A 112 2.76 1.53 -7.29
N PHE A 113 2.40 2.55 -6.52
CA PHE A 113 2.05 3.87 -7.00
C PHE A 113 3.25 4.80 -6.79
N VAL A 114 3.66 5.56 -7.79
CA VAL A 114 4.80 6.49 -7.68
C VAL A 114 4.39 7.89 -8.11
N ARG A 115 4.84 8.93 -7.40
CA ARG A 115 4.60 10.33 -7.76
C ARG A 115 5.36 10.68 -9.05
N PRO A 116 4.69 11.15 -10.13
CA PRO A 116 5.36 11.46 -11.41
C PRO A 116 6.46 12.53 -11.33
N GLY A 117 6.32 13.48 -10.40
CA GLY A 117 7.28 14.58 -10.23
C GLY A 117 8.39 14.30 -9.21
N TYR A 118 8.49 13.07 -8.68
CA TYR A 118 9.59 12.73 -7.78
C TYR A 118 10.81 12.30 -8.60
N GLU A 119 11.92 13.03 -8.44
CA GLU A 119 13.11 12.89 -9.30
C GLU A 119 13.71 11.48 -9.30
N ARG A 120 13.65 10.77 -8.16
CA ARG A 120 14.15 9.39 -8.01
C ARG A 120 13.03 8.34 -8.18
N GLY A 121 11.96 8.66 -8.90
CA GLY A 121 10.76 7.82 -8.98
C GLY A 121 11.00 6.41 -9.53
N GLU A 122 11.82 6.26 -10.57
CA GLU A 122 12.17 4.95 -11.13
C GLU A 122 13.02 4.12 -10.15
N GLU A 123 13.96 4.77 -9.45
CA GLU A 123 14.80 4.11 -8.45
C GLU A 123 13.99 3.61 -7.25
N VAL A 124 13.02 4.40 -6.77
CA VAL A 124 12.07 3.95 -5.74
C VAL A 124 11.28 2.74 -6.23
N LEU A 125 10.78 2.78 -7.47
CA LEU A 125 10.00 1.68 -8.03
C LEU A 125 10.80 0.38 -8.09
N THR A 126 12.03 0.41 -8.61
CA THR A 126 12.87 -0.78 -8.74
C THR A 126 13.30 -1.33 -7.39
N GLN A 127 13.72 -0.47 -6.46
CA GLN A 127 14.11 -0.91 -5.11
C GLN A 127 12.93 -1.51 -4.33
N LEU A 128 11.73 -0.92 -4.41
CA LEU A 128 10.53 -1.51 -3.82
C LEU A 128 10.23 -2.88 -4.45
N ALA A 129 10.37 -3.02 -5.76
CA ALA A 129 10.14 -4.27 -6.47
C ALA A 129 11.22 -5.35 -6.17
N ASP A 130 12.42 -4.97 -5.76
CA ASP A 130 13.43 -5.94 -5.37
C ASP A 130 13.34 -6.31 -3.89
N ALA A 131 13.15 -5.32 -3.01
CA ALA A 131 13.05 -5.53 -1.57
C ALA A 131 11.81 -6.32 -1.13
N LEU A 132 10.71 -6.22 -1.88
CA LEU A 132 9.43 -6.88 -1.55
C LEU A 132 9.20 -8.18 -2.33
N ARG A 133 10.19 -8.62 -3.13
CA ARG A 133 10.11 -9.87 -3.87
C ARG A 133 10.06 -11.06 -2.89
N PRO A 134 9.04 -11.93 -2.97
CA PRO A 134 9.01 -13.17 -2.20
C PRO A 134 10.24 -14.04 -2.47
N ALA A 135 10.73 -14.73 -1.44
CA ALA A 135 11.82 -15.70 -1.54
C ALA A 135 11.41 -16.97 -2.28
#